data_AF-A0A7L3HP79-F1
#
_entry.id   AF-A0A7L3HP79-F1
#
_cell.length_a   1.000
_cell.length_b   1.000
_cell.length_c   1.000
_cell.angle_alpha   90.00
_cell.angle_beta   90.00
_cell.angle_gamma   90.00
#
_symmetry.space_group_name_H-M   'P 1'
#
loop_
_entity.id
_entity.type
_entity.pdbx_description
1 polymer ?
#
loop_
_entity_poly.entity_id
_entity_poly.type
_entity_poly.pdbx_seq_one_letter_code
_entity_poly.pdbx_strand_id
1 'polypeptide(L)'
;SPAGLLLLTSFLLHVKEDHASPTRLVCDNRLIQKYIVEAKDMEKRVGQCQALPPLSCPAVLPLVDFTFQQWKSKSNETKRREILCDLALLVGAATAAQGQVSNECGARQLSQLYRHANSFFLLLQTFSWE
;
A
#
# COMPACT_ATOMS: atom_id res chain seq x y z
N SER A 1 -2.17 -37.54 -11.21
CA SER A 1 -1.18 -38.61 -11.40
C SER A 1 -0.13 -38.51 -10.30
N PRO A 2 0.36 -39.61 -9.70
CA PRO A 2 1.33 -39.61 -8.60
C PRO A 2 2.60 -38.81 -8.92
N ALA A 3 3.00 -38.79 -10.20
CA ALA A 3 4.12 -38.01 -10.70
C ALA A 3 3.96 -36.49 -10.53
N GLY A 4 2.72 -35.97 -10.64
CA GLY A 4 2.45 -34.54 -10.46
C GLY A 4 2.60 -34.10 -9.01
N LEU A 5 2.24 -34.96 -8.06
CA LEU A 5 2.39 -34.69 -6.63
C LEU A 5 3.88 -34.67 -6.22
N LEU A 6 4.66 -35.64 -6.74
CA LEU A 6 6.10 -35.76 -6.48
C LEU A 6 6.90 -34.58 -7.05
N LEU A 7 6.51 -34.07 -8.23
CA LEU A 7 7.12 -32.88 -8.80
C LEU A 7 6.83 -31.63 -7.97
N LEU A 8 5.60 -31.48 -7.48
CA LEU A 8 5.19 -30.34 -6.67
C LEU A 8 5.90 -30.32 -5.31
N THR A 9 6.01 -31.49 -4.65
CA THR A 9 6.74 -31.60 -3.38
C THR A 9 8.24 -31.38 -3.57
N SER A 10 8.83 -31.91 -4.64
CA SER A 10 10.25 -31.66 -4.97
C SER A 10 10.53 -30.19 -5.24
N PHE A 11 9.61 -29.49 -5.93
CA PHE A 11 9.71 -28.06 -6.19
C PHE A 11 9.63 -27.25 -4.90
N LEU A 12 8.62 -27.49 -4.05
CA LEU A 12 8.44 -26.80 -2.77
C LEU A 12 9.63 -27.01 -1.83
N LEU A 13 10.23 -28.22 -1.82
CA LEU A 13 11.45 -28.52 -1.06
C LEU A 13 12.70 -27.80 -1.59
N HIS A 14 12.72 -27.44 -2.88
CA HIS A 14 13.82 -26.71 -3.52
C HIS A 14 13.64 -25.19 -3.51
N VAL A 15 12.44 -24.69 -3.19
CA VAL A 15 12.25 -23.26 -2.93
C VAL A 15 12.92 -22.97 -1.59
N LYS A 16 14.20 -22.62 -1.66
CA LYS A 16 14.99 -22.16 -0.52
C LYS A 16 14.26 -20.98 0.10
N GLU A 17 13.92 -21.11 1.37
CA GLU A 17 13.18 -20.14 2.18
C GLU A 17 13.78 -18.72 2.10
N ASP A 18 15.10 -18.63 1.89
CA ASP A 18 15.87 -17.38 1.71
C ASP A 18 15.61 -16.62 0.40
N HIS A 19 15.16 -17.29 -0.66
CA HIS A 19 14.93 -16.67 -1.98
C HIS A 19 13.50 -16.19 -2.18
N ALA A 20 12.55 -16.67 -1.37
CA ALA A 20 11.14 -16.30 -1.41
C ALA A 20 10.72 -15.35 -0.28
N SER A 21 11.68 -14.80 0.47
CA SER A 21 11.36 -13.96 1.64
C SER A 21 10.68 -12.65 1.22
N PRO A 22 9.43 -12.39 1.65
CA PRO A 22 8.70 -11.16 1.34
C PRO A 22 9.43 -9.89 1.79
N THR A 23 10.35 -10.01 2.76
CA THR A 23 11.14 -8.87 3.26
C THR A 23 12.05 -8.26 2.20
N ARG A 24 12.52 -9.04 1.21
CA ARG A 24 13.34 -8.51 0.10
C ARG A 24 12.56 -7.53 -0.78
N LEU A 25 11.24 -7.67 -0.89
CA LEU A 25 10.41 -6.78 -1.72
C LEU A 25 10.39 -5.36 -1.16
N VAL A 26 10.19 -5.22 0.15
CA VAL A 26 10.15 -3.91 0.82
C VAL A 26 11.50 -3.19 0.76
N CYS A 27 12.60 -3.94 0.81
CA CYS A 27 13.95 -3.40 0.72
C CYS A 27 14.37 -3.00 -0.71
N ASP A 28 13.63 -3.41 -1.75
CA ASP A 28 13.89 -2.93 -3.12
C ASP A 28 13.36 -1.50 -3.28
N ASN A 29 14.28 -0.53 -3.35
CA ASN A 29 13.94 0.88 -3.57
C ASN A 29 13.08 1.10 -4.82
N ARG A 30 13.16 0.22 -5.83
CA ARG A 30 12.31 0.32 -7.02
C ARG A 30 10.83 0.10 -6.70
N LEU A 31 10.52 -0.70 -5.68
CA LEU A 31 9.15 -0.94 -5.25
C LEU A 31 8.53 0.34 -4.68
N ILE A 32 9.19 0.99 -3.72
CA ILE A 32 8.65 2.24 -3.14
C ILE A 32 8.58 3.35 -4.19
N GLN A 33 9.57 3.45 -5.08
CA GLN A 33 9.52 4.42 -6.18
C GLN A 33 8.35 4.15 -7.13
N LYS A 34 8.05 2.88 -7.43
CA LYS A 34 6.88 2.52 -8.22
C LYS A 34 5.58 3.00 -7.56
N TYR A 35 5.40 2.74 -6.26
CA TYR A 35 4.22 3.22 -5.52
C TYR A 35 4.09 4.75 -5.53
N ILE A 36 5.21 5.48 -5.38
CA ILE A 36 5.22 6.95 -5.43
C ILE A 36 4.79 7.46 -6.81
N VAL A 37 5.35 6.89 -7.89
CA VAL A 37 5.02 7.27 -9.26
C VAL A 37 3.56 6.96 -9.57
N GLU A 38 3.09 5.75 -9.23
CA GLU A 38 1.71 5.34 -9.45
C GLU A 38 0.71 6.21 -8.66
N ALA A 39 1.07 6.63 -7.44
CA ALA A 39 0.26 7.56 -6.63
C ALA A 39 0.14 8.93 -7.28
N LYS A 40 1.25 9.51 -7.76
CA LYS A 40 1.24 10.78 -8.50
C LYS A 40 0.43 10.68 -9.79
N ASP A 41 0.53 9.56 -10.49
CA ASP A 41 -0.24 9.33 -11.70
C ASP A 41 -1.74 9.18 -11.42
N MET A 42 -2.12 8.53 -10.31
CA MET A 42 -3.53 8.48 -9.85
C MET A 42 -4.07 9.88 -9.57
N GLU A 43 -3.33 10.72 -8.84
CA GLU A 43 -3.69 12.11 -8.56
C GLU A 43 -3.91 12.90 -9.86
N LYS A 44 -2.97 12.81 -10.80
CA LYS A 44 -3.09 13.45 -12.11
C LYS A 44 -4.33 12.98 -12.89
N ARG A 45 -4.63 11.68 -12.86
CA ARG A 45 -5.83 11.11 -13.53
C ARG A 45 -7.13 11.58 -12.88
N VAL A 46 -7.18 11.74 -11.55
CA VAL A 46 -8.34 12.35 -10.87
C VAL A 46 -8.57 13.77 -11.40
N GLY A 47 -7.51 14.56 -11.56
CA GLY A 47 -7.60 15.92 -12.12
C GLY A 47 -8.07 15.98 -13.58
N GLN A 48 -8.09 14.85 -14.30
CA GLN A 48 -8.60 14.73 -15.66
C GLN A 48 -10.05 14.21 -15.71
N CYS A 49 -10.59 13.73 -14.58
CA CYS A 49 -12.00 13.38 -14.49
C CYS A 49 -12.86 14.65 -14.62
N GLN A 50 -14.14 14.47 -15.01
CA GLN A 50 -15.13 15.54 -14.80
C GLN A 50 -15.14 15.92 -13.32
N ALA A 51 -15.40 17.20 -13.03
CA ALA A 51 -15.40 17.74 -11.68
C ALA A 51 -16.18 16.82 -10.73
N LEU A 52 -15.47 16.23 -9.77
CA LEU A 52 -16.04 15.32 -8.80
C LEU A 52 -16.68 16.13 -7.67
N PRO A 53 -17.90 15.78 -7.22
CA PRO A 53 -18.48 16.43 -6.06
C PRO A 53 -17.66 16.10 -4.80
N PRO A 54 -17.70 16.95 -3.77
CA PRO A 54 -17.18 16.60 -2.45
C PRO A 54 -17.84 15.34 -1.89
N LEU A 55 -17.12 14.60 -1.04
CA LEU A 55 -17.69 13.48 -0.30
C LEU A 55 -18.79 13.95 0.65
N SER A 56 -19.89 13.21 0.74
CA SER A 56 -21.00 13.53 1.66
C SER A 56 -20.63 13.34 3.13
N CYS A 57 -19.79 12.35 3.40
CA CYS A 57 -19.19 12.06 4.69
C CYS A 57 -17.66 12.22 4.56
N PRO A 58 -17.04 13.14 5.32
CA PRO A 58 -15.59 13.31 5.30
C PRO A 58 -14.85 12.02 5.62
N ALA A 59 -13.80 11.73 4.87
CA ALA A 59 -12.88 10.63 5.17
C ALA A 59 -11.72 11.15 6.03
N VAL A 60 -11.34 10.39 7.07
CA VAL A 60 -10.19 10.72 7.92
C VAL A 60 -8.91 10.33 7.19
N LEU A 61 -8.02 11.29 6.96
CA LEU A 61 -6.73 11.06 6.30
C LEU A 61 -5.57 11.15 7.31
N PRO A 62 -4.43 10.51 7.02
CA PRO A 62 -3.20 10.72 7.79
C PRO A 62 -2.76 12.18 7.81
N LEU A 63 -2.12 12.58 8.90
CA LEU A 63 -1.47 13.87 9.00
C LEU A 63 -0.19 13.87 8.16
N VAL A 64 -0.01 14.92 7.36
CA VAL A 64 1.17 15.07 6.48
C VAL A 64 2.15 16.12 7.00
N ASP A 65 1.83 16.79 8.10
CA ASP A 65 2.63 17.81 8.74
C ASP A 65 3.64 17.20 9.72
N PHE A 66 4.91 17.14 9.29
CA PHE A 66 6.02 16.84 10.18
C PHE A 66 7.26 17.59 9.73
N THR A 67 8.13 17.93 10.70
CA THR A 67 9.47 18.40 10.35
C THR A 67 10.39 17.22 10.14
N PHE A 68 11.29 17.31 9.16
CA PHE A 68 12.29 16.28 8.93
C PHE A 68 13.15 16.02 10.18
N GLN A 69 13.44 17.07 10.96
CA GLN A 69 14.21 16.96 12.20
C GLN A 69 13.46 16.15 13.26
N GLN A 70 12.17 16.45 13.50
CA GLN A 70 11.32 15.70 14.43
C GLN A 70 11.17 14.24 14.00
N TRP A 71 10.97 13.99 12.70
CA TRP A 71 10.91 12.62 12.19
C TRP A 71 12.21 11.87 12.43
N LYS A 72 13.36 12.49 12.12
CA LYS A 72 14.67 11.86 12.27
C LYS A 72 14.96 11.45 13.70
N SER A 73 14.54 12.25 14.69
CA SER A 73 14.74 11.96 16.12
C SER A 73 13.86 10.84 16.68
N LYS A 74 12.82 10.38 15.96
CA LYS A 74 11.98 9.24 16.41
C LYS A 74 12.75 7.92 16.34
N SER A 75 12.46 7.03 17.28
CA SER A 75 12.95 5.65 17.25
C SER A 75 12.39 4.90 16.03
N ASN A 76 13.07 3.84 15.60
CA ASN A 76 12.56 3.00 14.51
C ASN A 76 11.20 2.37 14.85
N GLU A 77 10.98 2.01 16.12
CA GLU A 77 9.69 1.53 16.64
C GLU A 77 8.58 2.55 16.42
N THR A 78 8.81 3.80 16.79
CA THR A 78 7.82 4.88 16.62
C THR A 78 7.55 5.14 15.15
N LYS A 79 8.60 5.25 14.31
CA LYS A 79 8.46 5.45 12.86
C LYS A 79 7.64 4.34 12.22
N ARG A 80 7.93 3.09 12.56
CA ARG A 80 7.18 1.92 12.09
C ARG A 80 5.70 2.03 12.43
N ARG A 81 5.40 2.29 13.71
CA ARG A 81 4.03 2.39 14.20
C ARG A 81 3.26 3.49 13.47
N GLU A 82 3.87 4.65 13.32
CA GLU A 82 3.27 5.78 12.60
C GLU A 82 2.99 5.42 11.14
N ILE A 83 3.97 4.87 10.40
CA ILE A 83 3.77 4.44 9.00
C ILE A 83 2.63 3.43 8.87
N LEU A 84 2.58 2.42 9.75
CA LEU A 84 1.53 1.40 9.70
C LEU A 84 0.15 1.98 10.04
N CYS A 85 0.06 2.85 11.04
CA CYS A 85 -1.19 3.53 11.40
C CYS A 85 -1.68 4.44 10.27
N ASP A 86 -0.78 5.22 9.67
CA ASP A 86 -1.11 6.13 8.57
C ASP A 86 -1.58 5.36 7.32
N LEU A 87 -0.93 4.24 7.00
CA LEU A 87 -1.38 3.38 5.92
C LEU A 87 -2.76 2.76 6.20
N ALA A 88 -3.02 2.32 7.43
CA ALA A 88 -4.33 1.82 7.82
C ALA A 88 -5.42 2.89 7.68
N LEU A 89 -5.13 4.14 8.09
CA LEU A 89 -6.03 5.28 7.89
C LEU A 89 -6.29 5.53 6.40
N LEU A 90 -5.26 5.50 5.56
CA LEU A 90 -5.40 5.71 4.11
C LEU A 90 -6.25 4.61 3.44
N VAL A 91 -6.07 3.35 3.84
CA VAL A 91 -6.89 2.22 3.36
C VAL A 91 -8.36 2.41 3.77
N GLY A 92 -8.60 2.80 5.03
CA GLY A 92 -9.93 3.11 5.54
C GLY A 92 -10.59 4.27 4.80
N ALA A 93 -9.84 5.35 4.56
CA ALA A 93 -10.30 6.53 3.82
C ALA A 93 -10.66 6.20 2.37
N ALA A 94 -9.83 5.44 1.66
CA ALA A 94 -10.10 5.00 0.31
C ALA A 94 -11.41 4.19 0.25
N THR A 95 -11.58 3.26 1.20
CA THR A 95 -12.79 2.42 1.31
C THR A 95 -14.04 3.28 1.59
N ALA A 96 -13.94 4.22 2.53
CA ALA A 96 -15.04 5.12 2.89
C ALA A 96 -15.44 6.04 1.72
N ALA A 97 -14.48 6.50 0.91
CA ALA A 97 -14.73 7.31 -0.27
C ALA A 97 -15.35 6.49 -1.41
N GLN A 98 -14.94 5.23 -1.59
CA GLN A 98 -15.53 4.34 -2.62
C GLN A 98 -17.03 4.13 -2.43
N GLY A 99 -17.53 4.13 -1.19
CA GLY A 99 -18.96 4.03 -0.89
C GLY A 99 -19.79 5.27 -1.26
N GLN A 100 -19.13 6.37 -1.64
CA GLN A 100 -19.77 7.67 -1.86
C GLN A 100 -19.60 8.20 -3.29
N VAL A 101 -18.57 7.74 -4.02
CA VAL A 101 -18.29 8.21 -5.38
C VAL A 101 -18.94 7.30 -6.41
N SER A 102 -19.97 7.81 -7.10
CA SER A 102 -20.67 7.12 -8.20
C SER A 102 -20.03 7.34 -9.58
N ASN A 103 -19.19 8.37 -9.73
CA ASN A 103 -18.50 8.65 -10.97
C ASN A 103 -17.47 7.55 -11.28
N GLU A 104 -17.54 6.95 -12.48
CA GLU A 104 -16.68 5.83 -12.86
C GLU A 104 -15.19 6.18 -12.84
N CYS A 105 -14.82 7.38 -13.31
CA CYS A 105 -13.43 7.84 -13.33
C CYS A 105 -12.87 7.97 -11.91
N GLY A 106 -13.59 8.65 -11.02
CA GLY A 106 -13.22 8.80 -9.61
C GLY A 106 -13.19 7.47 -8.86
N ALA A 107 -14.22 6.64 -9.03
CA ALA A 107 -14.31 5.31 -8.41
C ALA A 107 -13.15 4.39 -8.83
N ARG A 108 -12.73 4.47 -10.11
CA ARG A 108 -11.56 3.73 -10.62
C ARG A 108 -10.27 4.16 -9.94
N GLN A 109 -10.05 5.48 -9.77
CA GLN A 109 -8.86 5.97 -9.07
C GLN A 109 -8.86 5.57 -7.59
N LEU A 110 -10.01 5.66 -6.91
CA LEU A 110 -10.15 5.21 -5.52
C LEU A 110 -9.91 3.69 -5.37
N SER A 111 -10.37 2.88 -6.32
CA SER A 111 -10.08 1.44 -6.35
C SER A 111 -8.61 1.12 -6.55
N GLN A 112 -7.90 1.90 -7.37
CA GLN A 112 -6.45 1.80 -7.48
C GLN A 112 -5.79 2.21 -6.17
N LEU A 113 -6.16 3.36 -5.59
CA LEU A 113 -5.62 3.83 -4.32
C LEU A 113 -5.76 2.78 -3.20
N TYR A 114 -6.96 2.22 -3.03
CA TYR A 114 -7.20 1.14 -2.06
C TYR A 114 -6.26 -0.04 -2.29
N ARG A 115 -6.16 -0.53 -3.53
CA ARG A 115 -5.28 -1.68 -3.85
C ARG A 115 -3.82 -1.36 -3.54
N HIS A 116 -3.32 -0.21 -3.96
CA HIS A 116 -1.93 0.17 -3.72
C HIS A 116 -1.63 0.32 -2.23
N ALA A 117 -2.45 1.08 -1.51
CA ALA A 117 -2.28 1.31 -0.07
C ALA A 117 -2.41 0.00 0.73
N ASN A 118 -3.41 -0.84 0.42
CA ASN A 118 -3.62 -2.10 1.12
C ASN A 118 -2.51 -3.11 0.85
N SER A 119 -2.03 -3.22 -0.39
CA SER A 119 -0.87 -4.07 -0.71
C SER A 119 0.38 -3.63 0.04
N PHE A 120 0.66 -2.33 0.09
CA PHE A 120 1.84 -1.82 0.80
C PHE A 120 1.71 -1.96 2.32
N PHE A 121 0.52 -1.74 2.87
CA PHE A 121 0.20 -1.99 4.28
C PHE A 121 0.49 -3.45 4.68
N LEU A 122 -0.01 -4.42 3.90
CA LEU A 122 0.21 -5.85 4.17
C LEU A 122 1.68 -6.25 4.04
N LEU A 123 2.40 -5.69 3.06
CA LEU A 123 3.84 -5.92 2.92
C LEU A 123 4.61 -5.42 4.16
N LEU A 124 4.25 -4.26 4.70
CA LEU A 124 4.92 -3.68 5.87
C LEU A 124 4.50 -4.33 7.20
N GLN A 125 3.26 -4.81 7.30
CA GLN A 125 2.81 -5.55 8.48
C GLN A 125 3.54 -6.89 8.64
N THR A 126 3.86 -7.55 7.53
CA THR A 126 4.53 -8.85 7.52
C THR A 126 6.06 -8.73 7.46
N PHE A 127 6.58 -7.52 7.28
CA PHE A 127 8.01 -7.25 7.27
C PHE A 127 8.61 -7.47 8.67
N SER A 128 9.70 -8.23 8.76
CA SER A 128 10.52 -8.29 9.97
C SER A 128 11.37 -7.02 10.02
N TRP A 129 11.09 -6.15 11.00
CA TRP A 129 11.76 -4.85 11.17
C TRP A 129 13.04 -4.92 12.02
N GLU A 130 13.68 -6.10 12.03
CA GLU A 130 14.92 -6.40 12.76
C GLU A 130 16.16 -5.77 12.10
#